data_AF-A0A521VPE1-F1
#
_entry.id   AF-A0A521VPE1-F1
#
_cell.length_a   1.000
_cell.length_b   1.000
_cell.length_c   1.000
_cell.angle_alpha   90.00
_cell.angle_beta   90.00
_cell.angle_gamma   90.00
#
_symmetry.space_group_name_H-M   'P 1'
#
loop_
_entity.id
_entity.type
_entity.pdbx_description
1 polymer ?
#
loop_
_entity_poly.entity_id
_entity_poly.type
_entity_poly.pdbx_seq_one_letter_code
_entity_poly.pdbx_strand_id
1 'polypeptide(L)'
;MGFLIDSNLWIAIERGRLGAADVHAITGPAPIYLSPVNLAEIRFGIERMTDAKQKHRAMAMLRRMRRKPLIRIGAETAEVFGMLAAGLAKSGRGHEFRVQDLWLAAQAVERKFTLLTANARDFKDLPGLKFAAVNPPGA
;
A
#
# COMPACT_ATOMS: atom_id res chain seq x y z
N MET A 1 14.06 -5.92 -8.83
CA MET A 1 13.40 -5.86 -7.51
C MET A 1 12.74 -4.48 -7.40
N GLY A 2 11.50 -4.40 -6.92
CA GLY A 2 10.74 -3.15 -6.84
C GLY A 2 9.97 -3.04 -5.53
N PHE A 3 9.37 -1.89 -5.28
CA PHE A 3 8.58 -1.63 -4.09
C PHE A 3 7.11 -1.45 -4.44
N LEU A 4 6.22 -2.05 -3.64
CA LEU A 4 4.80 -1.68 -3.62
C LEU A 4 4.60 -0.78 -2.41
N ILE A 5 3.94 0.36 -2.57
CA ILE A 5 3.78 1.35 -1.51
C ILE A 5 2.33 1.39 -1.00
N ASP A 6 2.21 1.41 0.32
CA ASP A 6 0.95 1.54 1.04
C ASP A 6 0.32 2.94 0.84
N SER A 7 -1.01 3.00 0.88
CA SER A 7 -1.81 4.21 0.73
C SER A 7 -1.45 5.28 1.76
N ASN A 8 -1.17 4.88 3.00
CA ASN A 8 -0.83 5.82 4.08
C ASN A 8 0.44 6.61 3.79
N LEU A 9 1.45 5.97 3.18
CA LEU A 9 2.70 6.65 2.81
C LEU A 9 2.47 7.62 1.64
N TRP A 10 1.62 7.29 0.68
CA TRP A 10 1.24 8.25 -0.38
C TRP A 10 0.57 9.51 0.17
N ILE A 11 -0.32 9.34 1.16
CA ILE A 11 -0.96 10.48 1.82
C ILE A 11 0.09 11.33 2.55
N ALA A 12 1.07 10.70 3.20
CA ALA A 12 2.17 11.42 3.86
C ALA A 12 3.04 12.20 2.87
N ILE A 13 3.37 11.61 1.71
CA ILE A 13 4.11 12.28 0.62
C ILE A 13 3.33 13.49 0.12
N GLU A 14 2.03 13.32 -0.17
CA GLU A 14 1.19 14.40 -0.67
C GLU A 14 1.07 15.56 0.33
N ARG A 15 1.04 15.24 1.63
CA ARG A 15 0.98 16.23 2.71
C ARG A 15 2.33 16.87 3.03
N GLY A 16 3.40 16.51 2.30
CA GLY A 16 4.75 17.01 2.55
C GLY A 16 5.36 16.51 3.87
N ARG A 17 4.80 15.45 4.46
CA ARG A 17 5.34 14.82 5.68
C ARG A 17 6.44 13.81 5.36
N LEU A 18 6.44 13.25 4.15
CA LEU A 18 7.47 12.33 3.69
C LEU A 18 8.06 12.87 2.38
N GLY A 19 9.36 13.10 2.37
CA GLY A 19 10.08 13.62 1.21
C GLY A 19 10.56 12.52 0.28
N ALA A 20 10.94 12.92 -0.94
CA ALA A 20 11.58 12.00 -1.89
C ALA A 20 12.90 11.42 -1.35
N ALA A 21 13.65 12.20 -0.56
CA ALA A 21 14.89 11.76 0.07
C ALA A 21 14.65 10.63 1.09
N ASP A 22 13.61 10.74 1.92
CA ASP A 22 13.27 9.71 2.92
C ASP A 22 12.89 8.38 2.25
N VAL A 23 12.09 8.46 1.19
CA VAL A 23 11.72 7.29 0.39
C VAL A 23 12.94 6.72 -0.33
N HIS A 24 13.82 7.56 -0.88
CA HIS A 24 15.02 7.14 -1.60
C HIS A 24 16.06 6.50 -0.69
N ALA A 25 16.19 6.95 0.56
CA ALA A 25 17.09 6.35 1.55
C ALA A 25 16.79 4.85 1.79
N ILE A 26 15.55 4.43 1.56
CA ILE A 26 15.09 3.04 1.76
C ILE A 26 15.04 2.28 0.43
N THR A 27 14.54 2.92 -0.62
CA THR A 27 14.27 2.27 -1.91
C THR A 27 15.46 2.31 -2.87
N GLY A 28 16.40 3.23 -2.65
CA GLY A 28 17.49 3.51 -3.58
C GLY A 28 16.95 3.81 -4.99
N PRO A 29 17.58 3.29 -6.05
CA PRO A 29 17.11 3.49 -7.42
C PRO A 29 15.95 2.55 -7.82
N ALA A 30 15.47 1.70 -6.90
CA ALA A 30 14.45 0.72 -7.24
C ALA A 30 13.11 1.40 -7.56
N PRO A 31 12.36 0.91 -8.57
CA PRO A 31 11.07 1.47 -8.93
C PRO A 31 10.02 1.24 -7.83
N ILE A 32 9.14 2.23 -7.67
CA ILE A 32 8.01 2.20 -6.74
C ILE A 32 6.70 2.14 -7.53
N TYR A 33 5.84 1.21 -7.16
CA TYR A 33 4.58 0.92 -7.83
C TYR A 33 3.38 1.13 -6.91
N LEU A 34 2.24 1.43 -7.52
CA LEU A 34 0.93 1.47 -6.89
C LEU A 34 0.12 0.22 -7.20
N SER A 35 -0.80 -0.11 -6.29
CA SER A 35 -1.89 -1.05 -6.52
C SER A 35 -3.20 -0.31 -6.86
N PRO A 36 -4.10 -0.92 -7.66
CA PRO A 36 -5.49 -0.51 -7.78
C PRO A 36 -6.20 -0.40 -6.43
N VAL A 37 -5.79 -1.19 -5.42
CA VAL A 37 -6.31 -1.11 -4.05
C VAL A 37 -6.02 0.25 -3.44
N ASN A 38 -4.82 0.82 -3.65
CA ASN A 38 -4.51 2.15 -3.15
C ASN A 38 -5.45 3.20 -3.74
N LEU A 39 -5.72 3.11 -5.04
CA LEU A 39 -6.65 4.04 -5.71
C LEU A 39 -8.08 3.90 -5.17
N ALA A 40 -8.52 2.67 -4.88
CA ALA A 40 -9.82 2.39 -4.29
C ALA A 40 -9.95 2.97 -2.87
N GLU A 41 -8.95 2.77 -2.00
CA GLU A 41 -8.94 3.33 -0.65
C GLU A 41 -8.98 4.86 -0.66
N ILE A 42 -8.15 5.49 -1.51
CA ILE A 42 -8.15 6.95 -1.66
C ILE A 42 -9.49 7.46 -2.19
N ARG A 43 -10.07 6.79 -3.21
CA ARG A 43 -11.37 7.21 -3.76
C ARG A 43 -12.49 7.08 -2.72
N PHE A 44 -12.49 6.00 -1.95
CA PHE A 44 -13.43 5.83 -0.84
C PHE A 44 -13.30 6.95 0.20
N GLY A 45 -12.07 7.28 0.60
CA GLY A 45 -11.79 8.39 1.50
C GLY A 45 -12.31 9.73 0.97
N ILE A 46 -12.12 10.00 -0.32
CA ILE A 46 -12.63 11.20 -1.03
C ILE A 46 -14.15 11.28 -0.98
N GLU A 47 -14.87 10.18 -1.20
CA GLU A 47 -16.34 10.20 -1.21
C GLU A 47 -16.94 10.47 0.17
N ARG A 48 -16.21 10.16 1.24
CA ARG A 48 -16.61 10.45 2.62
C ARG A 48 -16.32 11.89 3.06
N MET A 49 -15.59 12.68 2.27
CA MET A 49 -15.26 14.06 2.61
C MET A 49 -16.47 14.96 2.44
N THR A 50 -16.76 15.78 3.45
CA THR A 50 -17.81 16.80 3.43
C THR A 50 -17.28 18.18 3.00
N ASP A 51 -16.03 18.51 3.34
CA ASP A 51 -15.41 19.77 2.94
C ASP A 51 -15.03 19.77 1.45
N ALA A 52 -15.64 20.66 0.68
CA ALA A 52 -15.47 20.73 -0.77
C ALA A 52 -14.03 21.04 -1.19
N LYS A 53 -13.30 21.86 -0.42
CA LYS A 53 -11.92 22.25 -0.72
C LYS A 53 -10.96 21.07 -0.51
N GLN A 54 -11.13 20.32 0.57
CA GLN A 54 -10.41 19.09 0.84
C GLN A 54 -10.73 18.02 -0.22
N LYS A 55 -12.01 17.83 -0.57
CA LYS A 55 -12.43 16.90 -1.62
C LYS A 55 -11.78 17.23 -2.97
N HIS A 56 -11.75 18.51 -3.34
CA HIS A 56 -11.10 18.97 -4.58
C HIS A 56 -9.60 18.67 -4.60
N ARG A 57 -8.89 18.95 -3.50
CA ARG A 57 -7.45 18.66 -3.35
C ARG A 57 -7.18 17.16 -3.43
N ALA A 58 -7.95 16.35 -2.72
CA ALA A 58 -7.80 14.90 -2.72
C ALA A 58 -8.12 14.28 -4.10
N MET A 59 -9.10 14.81 -4.84
CA MET A 59 -9.34 14.42 -6.23
C MET A 59 -8.16 14.75 -7.15
N ALA A 60 -7.47 15.87 -6.93
CA ALA A 60 -6.24 16.18 -7.67
C ALA A 60 -5.10 15.20 -7.35
N MET A 61 -4.95 14.80 -6.09
CA MET A 61 -4.01 13.75 -5.67
C MET A 61 -4.32 12.42 -6.36
N LEU A 62 -5.57 11.98 -6.36
CA LEU A 62 -5.97 10.73 -7.03
C LEU A 62 -5.63 10.75 -8.53
N ARG A 63 -5.85 11.89 -9.21
CA ARG A 63 -5.45 12.05 -10.62
C ARG A 63 -3.94 11.92 -10.84
N ARG A 64 -3.11 12.44 -9.91
CA ARG A 64 -1.65 12.26 -9.98
C ARG A 64 -1.23 10.82 -9.72
N MET A 65 -1.82 10.15 -8.73
CA MET A 65 -1.55 8.74 -8.43
C MET A 65 -1.84 7.85 -9.65
N ARG A 66 -2.95 8.09 -10.37
CA ARG A 66 -3.31 7.34 -11.59
C ARG A 66 -2.28 7.42 -12.73
N ARG A 67 -1.35 8.38 -12.69
CA ARG A 67 -0.27 8.52 -13.68
C ARG A 67 1.03 7.82 -13.26
N LYS A 68 1.09 7.31 -12.03
CA LYS A 68 2.24 6.53 -11.54
C LYS A 68 2.13 5.08 -12.00
N PRO A 69 3.25 4.34 -12.05
CA PRO A 69 3.24 2.92 -12.41
C PRO A 69 2.28 2.13 -11.51
N LEU A 70 1.26 1.51 -12.12
CA LEU A 70 0.21 0.76 -11.45
C LEU A 70 0.36 -0.73 -11.80
N ILE A 71 0.45 -1.60 -10.79
CA ILE A 71 0.53 -3.05 -10.99
C ILE A 71 -0.86 -3.68 -11.06
N ARG A 72 -1.07 -4.56 -12.04
CA ARG A 72 -2.34 -5.27 -12.22
C ARG A 72 -2.55 -6.32 -11.12
N ILE A 73 -3.81 -6.51 -10.70
CA ILE A 73 -4.25 -7.69 -9.94
C ILE A 73 -4.73 -8.73 -10.95
N GLY A 74 -4.09 -9.90 -10.96
CA GLY A 74 -4.35 -11.01 -11.87
C GLY A 74 -4.76 -12.28 -11.13
N ALA A 75 -4.85 -13.39 -11.88
CA ALA A 75 -5.18 -14.70 -11.32
C ALA A 75 -4.11 -15.16 -10.32
N GLU A 76 -2.83 -14.92 -10.65
CA GLU A 76 -1.68 -15.26 -9.81
C GLU A 76 -1.73 -14.51 -8.48
N THR A 77 -2.08 -13.21 -8.52
CA THR A 77 -2.31 -12.42 -7.31
C THR A 77 -3.44 -13.01 -6.46
N ALA A 78 -4.52 -13.47 -7.09
CA ALA A 78 -5.68 -14.04 -6.40
C ALA A 78 -5.37 -15.38 -5.72
N GLU A 79 -4.57 -16.24 -6.35
CA GLU A 79 -4.10 -17.48 -5.75
C GLU A 79 -3.22 -17.21 -4.53
N VAL A 80 -2.26 -16.28 -4.65
CA VAL A 80 -1.42 -15.87 -3.53
C VAL A 80 -2.26 -15.29 -2.39
N PHE A 81 -3.25 -14.46 -2.71
CA PHE A 81 -4.19 -13.92 -1.73
C PHE A 81 -4.90 -15.05 -0.95
N GLY A 82 -5.44 -16.05 -1.65
CA GLY A 82 -6.15 -17.17 -1.03
C GLY A 82 -5.25 -17.98 -0.09
N MET A 83 -4.02 -18.24 -0.51
CA MET A 83 -3.00 -18.90 0.32
C MET A 83 -2.70 -18.08 1.59
N LEU A 84 -2.45 -16.77 1.47
CA LEU A 84 -2.16 -15.92 2.62
C LEU A 84 -3.38 -15.81 3.56
N ALA A 85 -4.60 -15.67 3.01
CA ALA A 85 -5.84 -15.62 3.76
C ALA A 85 -6.05 -16.90 4.59
N ALA A 86 -5.86 -18.07 3.97
CA ALA A 86 -5.96 -19.35 4.65
C ALA A 86 -4.90 -19.49 5.77
N GLY A 87 -3.69 -19.00 5.54
CA GLY A 87 -2.63 -18.94 6.57
C GLY A 87 -3.05 -18.11 7.79
N LEU A 88 -3.55 -16.90 7.56
CA LEU A 88 -4.03 -16.00 8.62
C LEU A 88 -5.23 -16.55 9.38
N ALA A 89 -6.16 -17.20 8.68
CA ALA A 89 -7.31 -17.86 9.30
C ALA A 89 -6.86 -18.98 10.25
N LYS A 90 -5.91 -19.81 9.82
CA LYS A 90 -5.35 -20.90 10.64
C LYS A 90 -4.57 -20.39 11.86
N SER A 91 -3.95 -19.22 11.77
CA SER A 91 -3.19 -18.62 12.89
C SER A 91 -4.06 -17.78 13.83
N GLY A 92 -5.37 -17.67 13.61
CA GLY A 92 -6.29 -16.86 14.42
C GLY A 92 -6.19 -15.34 14.19
N ARG A 93 -5.30 -14.88 13.30
CA ARG A 93 -5.03 -13.44 13.06
C ARG A 93 -5.92 -12.80 11.99
N GLY A 94 -6.82 -13.56 11.37
CA GLY A 94 -7.64 -13.09 10.26
C GLY A 94 -8.51 -11.86 10.54
N HIS A 95 -8.90 -11.62 11.80
CA HIS A 95 -9.73 -10.47 12.20
C HIS A 95 -8.95 -9.16 12.36
N GLU A 96 -7.63 -9.25 12.58
CA GLU A 96 -6.75 -8.09 12.74
C GLU A 96 -6.34 -7.50 11.38
N PHE A 97 -6.50 -8.27 10.31
CA PHE A 97 -5.96 -7.95 9.01
C PHE A 97 -7.04 -7.43 8.07
N ARG A 98 -6.84 -6.22 7.51
CA ARG A 98 -7.78 -5.67 6.54
C ARG A 98 -7.65 -6.42 5.21
N VAL A 99 -8.78 -6.72 4.57
CA VAL A 99 -8.78 -7.40 3.27
C VAL A 99 -7.97 -6.65 2.21
N GLN A 100 -7.96 -5.31 2.27
CA GLN A 100 -7.18 -4.44 1.39
C GLN A 100 -5.67 -4.64 1.58
N ASP A 101 -5.21 -4.71 2.82
CA ASP A 101 -3.80 -4.96 3.14
C ASP A 101 -3.37 -6.34 2.60
N LEU A 102 -4.30 -7.29 2.55
CA LEU A 102 -3.99 -8.66 2.10
C LEU A 102 -3.83 -8.73 0.60
N TRP A 103 -4.59 -7.93 -0.13
CA TRP A 103 -4.37 -7.74 -1.57
C TRP A 103 -3.03 -7.06 -1.86
N LEU A 104 -2.62 -6.06 -1.07
CA LEU A 104 -1.30 -5.44 -1.21
C LEU A 104 -0.18 -6.45 -0.92
N ALA A 105 -0.29 -7.20 0.17
CA ALA A 105 0.65 -8.25 0.52
C ALA A 105 0.74 -9.31 -0.58
N ALA A 106 -0.40 -9.78 -1.10
CA ALA A 106 -0.45 -10.78 -2.17
C ALA A 106 0.25 -10.30 -3.45
N GLN A 107 0.02 -9.06 -3.87
CA GLN A 107 0.73 -8.48 -5.03
C GLN A 107 2.24 -8.36 -4.78
N ALA A 108 2.65 -7.96 -3.57
CA ALA A 108 4.06 -7.86 -3.23
C ALA A 108 4.74 -9.25 -3.27
N VAL A 109 4.08 -10.28 -2.73
CA VAL A 109 4.58 -11.66 -2.75
C VAL A 109 4.66 -12.21 -4.17
N GLU A 110 3.58 -12.09 -4.97
CA GLU A 110 3.51 -12.53 -6.37
C GLU A 110 4.69 -11.99 -7.19
N ARG A 111 4.98 -10.69 -7.04
CA ARG A 111 6.01 -9.99 -7.82
C ARG A 111 7.39 -10.01 -7.20
N LYS A 112 7.55 -10.62 -6.03
CA LYS A 112 8.79 -10.58 -5.22
C LYS A 112 9.23 -9.13 -4.94
N PHE A 113 8.25 -8.25 -4.70
CA PHE A 113 8.47 -6.86 -4.31
C PHE A 113 8.56 -6.72 -2.79
N THR A 114 9.12 -5.60 -2.35
CA THR A 114 9.10 -5.20 -0.94
C THR A 114 7.92 -4.25 -0.70
N LEU A 115 7.06 -4.55 0.27
CA LEU A 115 5.98 -3.66 0.69
C LEU A 115 6.55 -2.52 1.56
N LEU A 116 6.44 -1.29 1.07
CA LEU A 116 6.79 -0.07 1.80
C LEU A 116 5.55 0.39 2.59
N THR A 117 5.62 0.39 3.92
CA THR A 117 4.46 0.68 4.78
C THR A 117 4.86 1.41 6.07
N ALA A 118 3.92 2.17 6.65
CA ALA A 118 4.03 2.70 8.01
C ALA A 118 3.64 1.69 9.10
N ASN A 119 2.96 0.61 8.72
CA ASN A 119 2.37 -0.37 9.64
C ASN A 119 3.06 -1.73 9.53
N ALA A 120 4.39 -1.75 9.45
CA ALA A 120 5.17 -2.97 9.20
C ALA A 120 4.86 -4.12 10.18
N ARG A 121 4.46 -3.81 11.41
CA ARG A 121 4.06 -4.80 12.42
C ARG A 121 2.85 -5.64 12.00
N ASP A 122 1.91 -5.05 11.25
CA ASP A 122 0.65 -5.71 10.87
C ASP A 122 0.96 -6.85 9.89
N PHE A 123 2.00 -6.68 9.07
CA PHE A 123 2.50 -7.62 8.08
C PHE A 123 3.52 -8.62 8.63
N LYS A 124 3.87 -8.53 9.91
CA LYS A 124 4.79 -9.46 10.54
C LYS A 124 4.23 -10.88 10.42
N ASP A 125 5.10 -11.83 10.11
CA ASP A 125 4.79 -13.27 9.98
C ASP A 125 3.96 -13.68 8.75
N LEU A 126 3.70 -12.77 7.80
CA LEU A 126 3.10 -13.17 6.52
C LEU A 126 4.10 -13.95 5.66
N PRO A 127 3.81 -15.21 5.29
CA PRO A 127 4.74 -16.05 4.53
C PRO A 127 5.13 -15.41 3.20
N GLY A 128 6.44 -15.32 2.95
CA GLY A 128 6.99 -14.83 1.68
C GLY A 128 6.93 -13.31 1.48
N LEU A 129 6.30 -12.55 2.38
CA LEU A 129 6.23 -11.10 2.26
C LEU A 129 7.52 -10.45 2.75
N LYS A 130 8.13 -9.61 1.91
CA LYS A 130 9.17 -8.67 2.33
C LYS A 130 8.53 -7.31 2.57
N PHE A 131 8.92 -6.63 3.63
CA PHE A 131 8.46 -5.27 3.91
C PHE A 131 9.60 -4.38 4.41
N ALA A 132 9.43 -3.07 4.22
CA ALA A 132 10.30 -2.03 4.74
C ALA A 132 9.45 -0.97 5.44
N ALA A 133 9.79 -0.67 6.69
CA ALA A 133 9.08 0.29 7.51
C ALA A 133 9.49 1.73 7.14
N VAL A 134 8.51 2.62 7.01
CA VAL A 134 8.73 4.06 6.89
C VAL A 134 7.85 4.76 7.91
N ASN A 135 8.46 5.47 8.85
CA ASN A 135 7.73 6.21 9.88
C ASN A 135 7.66 7.69 9.47
N PRO A 136 6.55 8.17 8.87
CA PRO A 136 6.42 9.59 8.60
C PRO A 136 6.36 10.37 9.93
N PRO A 137 7.03 11.53 10.04
CA PRO A 137 6.98 12.37 11.23
C PRO A 137 5.53 12.72 11.62
N GLY A 138 5.20 12.53 12.92
CA GLY A 138 3.88 12.84 13.48
C GLY A 138 2.78 11.84 13.12
N ALA A 139 3.14 10.57 12.91
CA ALA A 139 2.22 9.43 12.82
C ALA A 139 1.79 8.93 14.21
#